data_AF-K1RTN1-F1
#
_entry.id   AF-K1RTN1-F1
#
_cell.length_a   1.000
_cell.length_b   1.000
_cell.length_c   1.000
_cell.angle_alpha   90.00
_cell.angle_beta   90.00
_cell.angle_gamma   90.00
#
_symmetry.space_group_name_H-M   'P 1'
#
loop_
_entity.id
_entity.type
_entity.pdbx_description
1 polymer ?
#
loop_
_entity_poly.entity_id
_entity_poly.type
_entity_poly.pdbx_seq_one_letter_code
_entity_poly.pdbx_strand_id
1 'polypeptide(L)' 'MVMTNTKILGLSFSLKRAVGITAAKRAFTKVTGIPTTKAGIERKIGAAVIGMIFGKKK' A
#
# COMPACT_ATOMS: atom_id res chain seq x y z
N MET A 1 -1.36 -8.74 21.10
CA MET A 1 -0.73 -10.00 20.63
C MET A 1 -1.51 -10.49 19.42
N VAL A 2 -0.96 -10.36 18.20
CA VAL A 2 -1.67 -10.75 16.97
C VAL A 2 -1.47 -12.25 16.77
N MET A 3 -2.54 -13.03 16.92
CA MET A 3 -2.52 -14.47 16.65
C MET A 3 -2.48 -14.66 15.13
N THR A 4 -1.34 -15.12 14.61
CA THR A 4 -1.17 -15.34 13.19
C THR A 4 -1.85 -16.63 12.75
N ASN A 5 -2.29 -16.69 11.49
CA ASN A 5 -2.99 -17.83 10.90
C ASN A 5 -2.21 -19.17 11.02
N THR A 6 -0.90 -19.11 11.26
CA THR A 6 0.00 -20.28 11.31
C THR A 6 0.39 -20.69 12.74
N LYS A 7 -0.20 -20.11 13.81
CA LYS A 7 0.13 -20.35 15.24
C LYS A 7 1.60 -20.08 15.65
N ILE A 8 2.49 -19.84 14.71
CA ILE A 8 3.87 -19.40 14.93
C ILE A 8 3.88 -17.88 15.01
N LEU A 9 4.32 -17.36 16.15
CA LEU A 9 4.42 -15.92 16.41
C LEU A 9 5.28 -15.26 15.30
N GLY A 10 4.70 -14.28 14.59
CA GLY A 10 5.39 -13.53 13.53
C GLY A 10 5.28 -14.10 12.11
N LEU A 11 4.75 -15.32 11.91
CA LEU A 11 4.54 -15.89 10.57
C LEU A 11 3.06 -15.85 10.18
N SER A 12 2.73 -15.04 9.18
CA SER A 12 1.39 -15.00 8.56
C SER A 12 1.49 -15.50 7.12
N PHE A 13 1.02 -16.72 6.88
CA PHE A 13 0.97 -17.29 5.54
C PHE A 13 -0.20 -16.70 4.74
N SER A 14 0.06 -16.40 3.47
CA SER A 14 -0.97 -15.93 2.55
C SER A 14 -0.67 -16.45 1.15
N LEU A 15 -1.67 -17.07 0.52
CA LEU A 15 -1.57 -17.57 -0.86
C LEU A 15 -1.23 -16.45 -1.85
N LYS A 16 -1.74 -15.23 -1.64
CA LYS A 16 -1.41 -14.06 -2.48
C LYS A 16 0.07 -13.65 -2.41
N ARG A 17 0.78 -14.05 -1.35
CA ARG A 17 2.24 -13.85 -1.21
C ARG A 17 3.00 -15.01 -1.85
N ALA A 18 2.54 -16.25 -1.68
CA ALA A 18 3.13 -17.44 -2.30
C ALA A 18 3.03 -17.42 -3.84
N VAL A 19 1.90 -17.00 -4.40
CA VAL A 19 1.67 -16.86 -5.85
C VAL A 19 2.42 -15.64 -6.44
N GLY A 20 3.03 -14.80 -5.60
CA GLY A 20 3.86 -13.67 -6.09
C GLY A 20 3.10 -12.42 -6.50
N ILE A 21 1.76 -12.39 -6.45
CA ILE A 21 0.94 -11.20 -6.75
C ILE A 21 1.37 -10.00 -5.88
N THR A 22 1.70 -10.25 -4.62
CA THR A 22 2.20 -9.22 -3.70
C THR A 22 3.57 -8.68 -4.11
N ALA A 23 4.46 -9.55 -4.60
CA ALA A 23 5.78 -9.16 -5.06
C ALA A 23 5.71 -8.30 -6.33
N ALA A 24 4.85 -8.67 -7.29
CA ALA A 24 4.61 -7.89 -8.50
C ALA A 24 4.08 -6.47 -8.19
N LYS A 25 3.07 -6.33 -7.32
CA LYS A 25 2.55 -5.02 -6.88
C LYS A 25 3.64 -4.16 -6.21
N ARG A 26 4.50 -4.77 -5.41
CA ARG A 26 5.62 -4.08 -4.75
C ARG A 26 6.68 -3.62 -5.75
N ALA A 27 7.05 -4.47 -6.71
CA ALA A 27 7.99 -4.12 -7.77
C ALA A 27 7.48 -2.92 -8.58
N PHE A 28 6.22 -2.95 -9.00
CA PHE A 28 5.58 -1.83 -9.69
C PHE A 28 5.60 -0.53 -8.85
N THR A 29 5.27 -0.63 -7.56
CA THR A 29 5.29 0.53 -6.64
C THR A 29 6.70 1.12 -6.50
N LYS A 30 7.75 0.28 -6.46
CA LYS A 30 9.15 0.73 -6.38
C LYS A 30 9.60 1.45 -7.64
N VAL A 31 9.22 0.95 -8.81
CA VAL A 31 9.61 1.53 -10.10
C VAL A 31 8.84 2.82 -10.39
N THR A 32 7.52 2.82 -10.16
CA THR A 32 6.64 3.95 -10.52
C THR A 32 6.49 4.99 -9.41
N GLY A 33 6.76 4.63 -8.14
CA GLY A 33 6.46 5.48 -6.99
C GLY A 33 4.96 5.73 -6.78
N ILE A 34 4.09 5.00 -7.49
CA ILE A 34 2.64 5.12 -7.39
C ILE A 34 2.14 4.02 -6.44
N PRO A 35 1.46 4.39 -5.34
CA PRO A 35 0.91 3.41 -4.43
C PRO A 35 -0.19 2.63 -5.14
N THR A 36 -0.10 1.30 -5.14
CA THR A 36 -1.16 0.42 -5.69
C THR A 36 -2.22 0.05 -4.65
N THR A 37 -2.16 0.65 -3.46
CA THR A 37 -3.12 0.43 -2.37
C THR A 37 -4.22 1.48 -2.41
N LYS A 38 -5.46 1.10 -2.10
CA LYS A 38 -6.61 2.02 -2.07
C LYS A 38 -6.33 3.25 -1.19
N ALA A 39 -5.88 3.02 0.04
CA ALA A 39 -5.52 4.10 0.97
C ALA A 39 -4.37 5.00 0.45
N GLY A 40 -3.39 4.43 -0.26
CA GLY A 40 -2.29 5.23 -0.82
C GLY A 40 -2.73 6.10 -2.00
N ILE A 41 -3.63 5.58 -2.84
CA ILE A 41 -4.27 6.33 -3.93
C ILE A 41 -5.13 7.45 -3.34
N GLU A 42 -5.99 7.14 -2.35
CA GLU A 42 -6.81 8.12 -1.64
C GLU A 42 -5.97 9.22 -1.02
N ARG A 43 -4.80 8.91 -0.44
CA ARG A 43 -3.89 9.91 0.12
C ARG A 43 -3.29 10.81 -0.95
N LYS A 44 -2.89 10.26 -2.11
CA LYS A 44 -2.36 11.07 -3.22
C LYS A 44 -3.44 11.98 -3.82
N ILE A 45 -4.63 11.43 -4.06
CA ILE A 45 -5.76 12.19 -4.62
C ILE A 45 -6.23 13.24 -3.61
N GLY A 46 -6.41 12.87 -2.35
CA GLY A 46 -6.79 13.79 -1.28
C GLY A 46 -5.79 14.93 -1.12
N ALA A 47 -4.49 14.64 -1.13
CA ALA A 47 -3.46 15.68 -1.10
C ALA A 47 -3.51 16.60 -2.33
N ALA A 48 -3.77 16.06 -3.52
CA ALA A 48 -3.92 16.86 -4.74
C ALA A 48 -5.16 17.76 -4.68
N VAL A 49 -6.31 17.20 -4.29
CA VAL A 49 -7.58 17.92 -4.15
C VAL A 49 -7.47 19.03 -3.09
N ILE A 50 -6.90 18.73 -1.92
CA ILE A 50 -6.68 19.73 -0.86
C ILE A 50 -5.72 20.82 -1.36
N GLY A 51 -4.63 20.45 -2.04
CA GLY A 51 -3.68 21.41 -2.60
C GLY A 51 -4.29 22.31 -3.69
N MET A 52 -5.23 21.79 -4.48
CA MET A 52 -5.99 22.57 -5.45
C MET A 52 -7.01 23.50 -4.79
N ILE A 53 -7.73 23.02 -3.76
CA ILE A 53 -8.79 23.78 -3.09
C ILE A 53 -8.21 24.88 -2.18
N PHE A 54 -7.23 24.56 -1.36
CA PHE A 54 -6.68 25.51 -0.39
C PHE A 54 -5.53 26.36 -0.94
N GLY A 55 -5.10 26.08 -2.18
CA GLY A 55 -3.97 26.72 -2.79
C GLY A 55 -2.67 26.35 -2.07
N LYS A 56 -1.64 26.04 -2.85
CA LYS A 56 -0.28 25.91 -2.35
C LYS A 56 0.15 27.26 -1.75
N LYS A 57 -0.05 27.49 -0.44
CA LYS A 57 0.71 28.53 0.26
C LYS A 57 2.18 28.14 0.11
N LYS A 58 2.92 29.04 -0.51
CA LYS A 58 4.35 28.95 -0.81
C LYS A 58 5.14 28.43 0.38
#